data_AF-A0A1F5TDP2-F1
#
_entry.id   AF-A0A1F5TDP2-F1
#
_cell.length_a   1.000
_cell.length_b   1.000
_cell.length_c   1.000
_cell.angle_alpha   90.00
_cell.angle_beta   90.00
_cell.angle_gamma   90.00
#
_symmetry.space_group_name_H-M   'P 1'
#
loop_
_entity.id
_entity.type
_entity.pdbx_description
1 polymer ?
#
loop_
_entity_poly.entity_id
_entity_poly.type
_entity_poly.pdbx_seq_one_letter_code
_entity_poly.pdbx_strand_id
1 'polypeptide(L)' 'MAQAKKKDRFNSEGFPIHYESGYLRVYTNPSGELFVEDVRSGVKMRLNPARPDGLEFTTNGRVQPVVVTGTIGWWVTPRG' A
#
# COMPACT_ATOMS: atom_id res chain seq x y z
N MET A 1 14.40 -27.74 -12.58
CA MET A 1 13.44 -27.31 -11.54
C MET A 1 12.76 -26.04 -12.04
N ALA A 2 11.49 -26.11 -12.40
CA ALA A 2 10.77 -24.97 -12.96
C ALA A 2 10.26 -24.08 -11.81
N GLN A 3 10.89 -22.92 -11.62
CA GLN A 3 10.40 -21.89 -10.72
C GLN A 3 9.08 -21.37 -11.30
N ALA A 4 7.96 -21.69 -10.67
CA ALA A 4 6.66 -21.15 -11.05
C ALA A 4 6.76 -19.63 -10.98
N LYS A 5 6.66 -18.94 -12.13
CA LYS A 5 6.37 -17.50 -12.17
C LYS A 5 5.10 -17.32 -11.35
N LYS A 6 5.19 -16.72 -10.17
CA LYS A 6 4.00 -16.20 -9.46
C LYS A 6 3.32 -15.30 -10.49
N LYS A 7 2.19 -15.77 -11.02
CA LYS A 7 1.34 -14.99 -11.90
C LYS A 7 1.00 -13.74 -11.12
N ASP A 8 1.52 -12.58 -11.52
CA ASP A 8 1.26 -11.30 -10.89
C ASP A 8 -0.25 -11.06 -10.95
N ARG A 9 -0.98 -11.47 -9.91
CA ARG A 9 -2.43 -11.27 -9.80
C ARG A 9 -2.80 -9.79 -9.89
N PHE A 10 -1.82 -8.92 -9.64
CA PHE A 10 -2.00 -7.49 -9.54
C PHE A 10 -1.82 -6.76 -10.87
N ASN A 11 -1.07 -7.27 -11.85
CA ASN A 11 -1.04 -6.66 -13.19
C ASN A 11 -2.18 -7.18 -14.09
N SER A 12 -3.35 -7.39 -13.49
CA SER A 12 -4.60 -7.70 -14.21
C SER A 12 -5.30 -6.38 -14.56
N GLU A 13 -6.12 -6.37 -15.61
CA GLU A 13 -6.81 -5.17 -16.13
C GLU A 13 -7.57 -4.34 -15.06
N GLY A 14 -7.85 -4.91 -13.88
CA GLY A 14 -8.48 -4.21 -12.76
C GLY A 14 -7.54 -3.49 -11.78
N PHE A 15 -6.24 -3.75 -11.76
CA PHE A 15 -5.34 -3.20 -10.73
C PHE A 15 -4.02 -2.64 -11.28
N PRO A 16 -4.06 -1.65 -12.18
CA PRO A 16 -2.85 -1.15 -12.82
C PRO A 16 -1.80 -0.70 -11.78
N ILE A 17 -0.59 -1.21 -11.96
CA ILE A 17 0.57 -0.90 -11.13
C ILE A 17 1.28 0.30 -11.75
N HIS A 18 1.41 1.39 -10.99
CA HIS A 18 2.07 2.62 -11.41
C HIS A 18 3.56 2.63 -11.06
N TYR A 19 3.91 1.94 -9.98
CA TYR A 19 5.29 1.81 -9.53
C TYR A 19 5.48 0.51 -8.75
N GLU A 20 6.55 -0.21 -9.05
CA GLU A 20 6.97 -1.37 -8.26
C GLU A 20 8.50 -1.44 -8.24
N SER A 21 9.08 -1.34 -7.05
CA SER A 21 10.52 -1.46 -6.87
C SER A 21 10.85 -1.87 -5.44
N GLY A 22 11.70 -2.89 -5.31
CA GLY A 22 12.12 -3.43 -4.02
C GLY A 22 10.94 -3.90 -3.18
N TYR A 23 10.63 -3.13 -2.13
CA TYR A 23 9.57 -3.44 -1.17
C TYR A 23 8.37 -2.50 -1.26
N LEU A 24 8.34 -1.63 -2.27
CA LEU A 24 7.27 -0.66 -2.45
C LEU A 24 6.48 -0.97 -3.71
N ARG A 25 5.15 -0.97 -3.58
CA ARG A 25 4.22 -1.05 -4.70
C ARG A 25 3.19 0.07 -4.63
N VAL A 26 2.92 0.70 -5.76
CA VAL A 26 1.87 1.70 -5.94
C VAL A 26 0.95 1.25 -7.07
N TYR A 27 -0.35 1.16 -6.79
CA TYR A 27 -1.35 0.70 -7.75
C TYR A 27 -2.70 1.37 -7.50
N THR A 28 -3.56 1.43 -8.52
CA THR A 28 -4.96 1.84 -8.35
C THR A 28 -5.89 0.65 -8.51
N ASN A 29 -7.06 0.70 -7.88
CA ASN A 29 -8.13 -0.28 -8.11
C ASN A 29 -9.14 0.23 -9.18
N PRO A 30 -10.13 -0.59 -9.58
CA PRO A 30 -11.12 -0.18 -10.58
C PRO A 30 -11.99 1.01 -10.16
N SER A 31 -12.11 1.26 -8.85
CA SER A 31 -12.85 2.39 -8.28
C SER A 31 -12.03 3.69 -8.25
N GLY A 32 -10.79 3.68 -8.73
CA GLY A 32 -9.90 4.84 -8.76
C GLY A 32 -9.20 5.15 -7.43
N GLU A 33 -9.27 4.26 -6.43
CA GLU A 33 -8.53 4.42 -5.18
C GLU A 33 -7.05 4.10 -5.40
N LEU A 34 -6.16 4.94 -4.85
CA LEU A 34 -4.71 4.74 -4.93
C LEU A 34 -4.20 4.03 -3.67
N PHE A 35 -3.39 3.01 -3.87
CA PHE A 35 -2.77 2.24 -2.80
C PHE A 35 -1.26 2.37 -2.85
N VAL A 36 -0.66 2.52 -1.67
CA VAL A 36 0.78 2.39 -1.44
C VAL A 36 0.99 1.22 -0.47
N GLU A 37 1.68 0.18 -0.92
CA GLU A 37 1.88 -1.08 -0.21
C GLU A 37 3.36 -1.31 0.10
N ASP A 38 3.68 -1.60 1.37
CA ASP A 38 4.93 -2.27 1.71
C ASP A 38 4.73 -3.78 1.51
N VAL A 39 5.35 -4.33 0.47
CA VAL A 39 5.14 -5.71 0.02
C VAL A 39 5.67 -6.72 1.04
N ARG A 40 6.58 -6.33 1.96
CA ARG A 40 7.10 -7.21 3.00
C ARG A 40 6.11 -7.43 4.13
N SER A 41 5.48 -6.35 4.57
CA SER A 41 4.59 -6.35 5.74
C SER A 41 3.12 -6.49 5.35
N GLY A 42 2.78 -6.25 4.09
CA GLY A 42 1.40 -6.21 3.59
C GLY A 42 0.62 -4.97 4.06
N VAL A 43 1.30 -4.01 4.70
CA VAL A 43 0.69 -2.75 5.13
C VAL A 43 0.33 -1.92 3.91
N LYS A 44 -0.90 -1.39 3.89
CA LYS A 44 -1.40 -0.56 2.80
C LYS A 44 -1.90 0.77 3.33
N MET A 45 -1.45 1.84 2.70
CA MET A 45 -2.07 3.17 2.77
C MET A 45 -2.96 3.36 1.55
N ARG A 46 -4.17 3.87 1.77
CA ARG A 46 -5.19 4.13 0.76
C ARG A 46 -5.53 5.61 0.71
N LEU A 47 -5.52 6.16 -0.49
CA LEU A 47 -6.11 7.45 -0.83
C LEU A 47 -7.41 7.19 -1.58
N ASN A 48 -8.53 7.56 -0.96
CA ASN A 48 -9.86 7.40 -1.53
C ASN A 48 -10.33 8.74 -2.11
N PRO A 49 -10.48 8.88 -3.44
CA PRO A 49 -10.91 10.14 -4.05
C PRO A 49 -12.31 10.59 -3.61
N ALA A 50 -13.17 9.67 -3.14
CA ALA A 50 -14.48 10.02 -2.57
C ALA A 50 -14.39 10.62 -1.15
N ARG A 51 -13.20 10.60 -0.53
CA ARG A 51 -12.89 11.20 0.77
C ARG A 51 -11.61 12.05 0.63
N PRO A 52 -11.72 13.27 0.08
CA PRO A 52 -10.56 14.06 -0.33
C PRO A 52 -9.59 14.40 0.81
N ASP A 53 -10.05 14.39 2.06
CA ASP A 53 -9.26 14.81 3.23
C ASP A 53 -8.75 13.62 4.07
N GLY A 54 -8.91 12.38 3.60
CA GLY A 54 -8.71 11.18 4.39
C GLY A 54 -7.57 10.27 3.91
N LEU A 55 -6.67 9.92 4.83
CA LEU A 55 -5.75 8.79 4.67
C LEU A 55 -6.29 7.58 5.44
N GLU A 56 -6.39 6.45 4.75
CA GLU A 56 -6.90 5.23 5.34
C GLU A 56 -5.84 4.12 5.34
N PHE A 57 -5.74 3.37 6.43
CA PHE A 57 -4.74 2.32 6.59
C PHE A 57 -5.43 0.97 6.75
N THR A 58 -5.06 0.01 5.90
CA THR A 58 -5.47 -1.39 6.08
C THR A 58 -4.29 -2.13 6.69
N THR A 59 -4.39 -2.44 7.99
CA THR A 59 -3.32 -3.09 8.75
C THR A 59 -3.85 -3.80 9.99
N ASN A 60 -3.13 -4.83 10.46
CA ASN A 60 -3.38 -5.49 11.75
C ASN A 60 -2.69 -4.78 12.92
N GLY A 61 -1.87 -3.75 12.64
CA GLY A 61 -1.13 -2.99 13.65
C GLY A 61 -1.88 -1.81 14.25
N ARG A 62 -1.19 -1.07 15.12
CA ARG A 62 -1.54 0.29 15.52
C ARG A 62 -0.83 1.26 14.57
N VAL A 63 -1.59 2.21 14.03
CA VAL A 63 -1.05 3.32 13.21
C VAL A 63 -0.76 4.49 14.13
N GLN A 64 0.44 5.03 14.09
CA GLN A 64 0.84 6.18 14.89
C GLN A 64 1.53 7.22 14.02
N PRO A 65 1.21 8.52 14.17
CA PRO A 65 1.93 9.58 13.48
C PRO A 65 3.36 9.66 14.01
N VAL A 66 4.32 9.91 13.12
CA VAL A 66 5.73 10.10 13.47
C VAL A 66 6.29 11.27 12.67
N VAL A 67 7.32 11.92 13.17
CA VAL A 67 8.03 12.94 12.39
C VAL A 67 9.15 12.27 11.60
N VAL A 68 9.09 12.35 10.28
CA VAL A 68 10.15 11.90 9.36
C VAL A 68 10.69 13.12 8.66
N THR A 69 11.95 13.47 8.91
CA THR A 69 12.65 14.60 8.24
C THR A 69 11.82 15.89 8.19
N GLY A 70 11.15 16.23 9.30
CA GLY A 70 10.31 17.43 9.40
C GLY A 70 8.91 17.33 8.79
N THR A 71 8.51 16.17 8.27
CA THR A 71 7.16 15.89 7.71
C THR A 71 6.44 14.84 8.56
N ILE A 72 5.10 14.85 8.56
CA ILE A 72 4.30 13.80 9.19
C ILE A 72 4.39 12.52 8.34
N GLY A 73 4.85 11.44 8.95
CA GLY A 73 4.72 10.07 8.46
C GLY A 73 3.88 9.22 9.41
N TRP A 74 3.73 7.94 9.08
CA TRP A 74 2.98 6.98 9.89
C TRP A 74 3.78 5.70 10.09
N TRP A 75 3.86 5.24 11.33
CA TRP A 75 4.37 3.92 11.67
C TRP A 75 3.24 2.95 11.94
N VAL A 76 3.46 1.71 11.54
CA VAL A 76 2.58 0.58 11.87
C VAL A 76 3.34 -0.34 12.81
N THR A 77 2.89 -0.41 14.05
CA THR A 77 3.46 -1.29 15.08
C THR A 77 2.53 -2.47 15.36
N PRO A 78 3.05 -3.66 15.72
CA PRO A 78 2.20 -4.77 16.14
C PRO A 78 1.31 -4.35 17.32
N ARG A 79 0.07 -4.85 17.35
CA ARG A 79 -0.74 -4.77 18.57
C ARG A 79 -0.18 -5.83 19.52
N GLY A 80 0.31 -5.40 20.68
CA GLY A 80 0.67 -6.29 21.77
C GLY A 80 -0.53 -7.02 22.34
#